data_AF-A0A182PA51-F1
#
_entry.id   AF-A0A182PA51-F1
#
_cell.length_a   1.000
_cell.length_b   1.000
_cell.length_c   1.000
_cell.angle_alpha   90.00
_cell.angle_beta   90.00
_cell.angle_gamma   90.00
#
_symmetry.space_group_name_H-M   'P 1'
#
loop_
_entity.id
_entity.type
_entity.pdbx_description
1 polymer ?
#
loop_
_entity_poly.entity_id
_entity_poly.type
_entity_poly.pdbx_seq_one_letter_code
_entity_poly.pdbx_strand_id
1 'polypeptide(L)'
;MSYIGPDPASLAEEWPTEEALDLLSNNVAGETDVQLYSGGSSKLPRSSGDDHRFARQTELTDEDSGIISGRASIQAITKVDVGVNSQLIGARGQALQLYFEVTNYRQTPITYFFRVTDELAFLRSLNPGQVTLNPGASVLVTVALVVTPTAEIGSRDKVTFSTTGVDTVSQSAWVTVSDSAGLADSTRPSLWYTYSSRCEGRSTPATCTGAFWTLEVMARDWETGLMRISSSPAGLLYKTPFTAGTRDEVRASYTASCCQPRVTVTAYDVSRNVRSLNLDVTDIWLNDAGIAAVVLGVLLFIALIILLVLLIRYCIRKRRQSKELPIYRGGEPIGSRRTK
;
A
#
# COMPACT_ATOMS: atom_id res chain seq x y z
N MET A 1 -10.17 -86.03 -7.18
CA MET A 1 -11.05 -84.85 -7.33
C MET A 1 -10.10 -83.66 -7.48
N SER A 2 -9.52 -83.33 -8.65
CA SER A 2 -10.03 -83.23 -10.04
C SER A 2 -11.18 -82.22 -10.09
N TYR A 3 -11.10 -81.04 -10.73
CA TYR A 3 -10.67 -80.66 -12.09
C TYR A 3 -10.05 -79.22 -12.06
N ILE A 4 -8.88 -78.92 -12.66
CA ILE A 4 -8.48 -78.66 -14.08
C ILE A 4 -8.61 -77.17 -14.51
N GLY A 5 -7.51 -76.64 -15.06
CA GLY A 5 -7.18 -75.22 -15.35
C GLY A 5 -7.83 -74.61 -16.61
N PRO A 6 -7.17 -73.72 -17.41
CA PRO A 6 -5.72 -73.61 -17.64
C PRO A 6 -5.10 -72.20 -17.52
N ASP A 7 -3.78 -72.17 -17.74
CA ASP A 7 -2.78 -71.12 -17.55
C ASP A 7 -2.32 -70.56 -18.94
N PRO A 8 -1.19 -69.85 -19.11
CA PRO A 8 -1.11 -68.46 -19.60
C PRO A 8 -0.55 -68.30 -21.03
N ALA A 9 -0.62 -67.08 -21.58
CA ALA A 9 0.06 -66.71 -22.83
C ALA A 9 1.27 -65.80 -22.56
N SER A 10 2.45 -66.34 -22.82
CA SER A 10 3.71 -65.66 -23.07
C SER A 10 3.73 -64.99 -24.44
N LEU A 11 4.47 -63.88 -24.60
CA LEU A 11 5.49 -63.70 -25.65
C LEU A 11 6.26 -62.40 -25.44
N ALA A 12 7.59 -62.54 -25.37
CA ALA A 12 8.59 -61.50 -25.54
C ALA A 12 8.95 -61.38 -27.04
N GLU A 13 9.61 -60.28 -27.41
CA GLU A 13 10.53 -60.05 -28.56
C GLU A 13 10.39 -58.57 -28.97
N GLU A 14 11.37 -57.82 -29.46
CA GLU A 14 12.84 -57.88 -29.56
C GLU A 14 13.19 -56.53 -30.24
N TRP A 15 14.29 -55.88 -29.85
CA TRP A 15 14.84 -54.73 -30.59
C TRP A 15 15.60 -55.23 -31.83
N PRO A 16 15.70 -54.43 -32.90
CA PRO A 16 16.98 -54.39 -33.59
C PRO A 16 17.51 -52.97 -33.85
N THR A 17 18.83 -52.90 -33.74
CA THR A 17 19.76 -51.81 -34.00
C THR A 17 20.22 -51.77 -35.47
N GLU A 18 20.53 -50.54 -35.91
CA GLU A 18 21.55 -50.03 -36.87
C GLU A 18 21.89 -50.70 -38.23
N GLU A 19 22.28 -49.80 -39.15
CA GLU A 19 23.10 -49.94 -40.38
C GLU A 19 22.45 -50.30 -41.73
N ALA A 20 22.32 -49.26 -42.57
CA ALA A 20 22.66 -49.22 -44.01
C ALA A 20 22.58 -47.74 -44.49
N LEU A 21 23.67 -46.97 -44.43
CA LEU A 21 24.66 -46.68 -45.48
C LEU A 21 24.19 -45.89 -46.73
N ASP A 22 24.77 -44.69 -46.81
CA ASP A 22 25.25 -43.91 -47.97
C ASP A 22 24.31 -43.42 -49.10
N LEU A 23 24.31 -42.10 -49.36
CA LEU A 23 25.16 -41.50 -50.41
C LEU A 23 24.93 -39.97 -50.62
N LEU A 24 26.07 -39.28 -50.85
CA LEU A 24 26.30 -37.94 -51.46
C LEU A 24 26.17 -36.72 -50.52
N SER A 25 27.25 -36.19 -49.91
CA SER A 25 28.45 -35.51 -50.47
C SER A 25 28.15 -34.28 -51.31
N ASN A 26 28.48 -33.08 -50.81
CA ASN A 26 29.61 -32.31 -51.32
C ASN A 26 29.93 -31.07 -50.45
N ASN A 27 31.18 -31.05 -49.98
CA ASN A 27 31.92 -29.88 -49.52
C ASN A 27 32.11 -28.87 -50.66
N VAL A 28 32.38 -27.61 -50.35
CA VAL A 28 33.63 -26.89 -50.74
C VAL A 28 33.73 -25.59 -49.94
N ALA A 29 34.86 -25.46 -49.25
CA ALA A 29 35.38 -24.27 -48.59
C ALA A 29 36.10 -23.33 -49.58
N GLY A 30 36.27 -22.06 -49.22
CA GLY A 30 37.11 -21.13 -49.99
C GLY A 30 37.24 -19.77 -49.34
N GLU A 31 38.30 -19.62 -48.54
CA GLU A 31 38.80 -18.40 -47.92
C GLU A 31 39.82 -17.71 -48.86
N THR A 32 39.81 -16.37 -48.95
CA THR A 32 41.03 -15.53 -49.01
C THR A 32 40.73 -14.02 -48.99
N ASP A 33 41.62 -13.33 -48.28
CA ASP A 33 41.80 -11.89 -48.00
C ASP A 33 41.86 -10.91 -49.18
N VAL A 34 41.64 -9.61 -48.88
CA VAL A 34 42.54 -8.44 -49.10
C VAL A 34 41.75 -7.11 -49.28
N GLN A 35 41.90 -6.27 -48.23
CA GLN A 35 42.03 -4.81 -48.11
C GLN A 35 41.63 -3.75 -49.18
N LEU A 36 41.06 -2.67 -48.61
CA LEU A 36 41.16 -1.22 -48.89
C LEU A 36 40.45 -0.58 -50.10
N TYR A 37 39.45 0.27 -49.81
CA TYR A 37 39.35 1.65 -50.33
C TYR A 37 38.59 2.56 -49.35
N SER A 38 39.05 3.81 -49.27
CA SER A 38 38.67 4.84 -48.30
C SER A 38 37.49 5.70 -48.74
N GLY A 39 36.83 6.34 -47.75
CA GLY A 39 36.32 7.71 -47.87
C GLY A 39 34.80 7.88 -47.78
N GLY A 40 34.33 8.61 -46.77
CA GLY A 40 32.94 9.05 -46.70
C GLY A 40 32.48 9.56 -45.33
N SER A 41 32.88 10.78 -44.99
CA SER A 41 32.45 11.54 -43.81
C SER A 41 30.95 11.79 -43.77
N SER A 42 30.28 11.55 -42.63
CA SER A 42 29.17 12.41 -42.17
C SER A 42 28.82 12.21 -40.68
N LYS A 43 29.23 13.21 -39.90
CA LYS A 43 28.56 13.86 -38.76
C LYS A 43 27.61 13.02 -37.85
N LEU A 44 28.11 12.70 -36.66
CA LEU A 44 27.31 12.49 -35.44
C LEU A 44 26.90 13.85 -34.83
N PRO A 45 25.66 14.03 -34.36
CA PRO A 45 25.36 15.04 -33.36
C PRO A 45 25.44 14.45 -31.94
N ARG A 46 26.26 15.07 -31.11
CA ARG A 46 26.19 15.01 -29.64
C ARG A 46 24.99 15.85 -29.19
N SER A 47 24.11 15.31 -28.35
CA SER A 47 23.32 16.11 -27.42
C SER A 47 23.48 15.59 -25.99
N SER A 48 23.77 16.55 -25.13
CA SER A 48 23.97 16.47 -23.69
C SER A 48 22.63 16.64 -22.97
N GLY A 49 22.48 16.01 -21.80
CA GLY A 49 21.77 16.57 -20.65
C GLY A 49 20.33 16.09 -20.40
N ASP A 50 20.19 15.36 -19.28
CA ASP A 50 19.08 15.38 -18.33
C ASP A 50 17.67 14.91 -18.76
N ASP A 51 17.48 13.58 -18.82
CA ASP A 51 16.16 12.96 -18.72
C ASP A 51 15.77 12.72 -17.25
N HIS A 52 15.31 13.76 -16.57
CA HIS A 52 14.39 13.59 -15.44
C HIS A 52 13.01 13.25 -16.01
N ARG A 53 12.68 11.96 -16.10
CA ARG A 53 11.32 11.49 -16.34
C ARG A 53 10.44 11.86 -15.14
N PHE A 54 9.81 13.02 -15.21
CA PHE A 54 8.68 13.38 -14.37
C PHE A 54 7.51 12.45 -14.69
N ALA A 55 7.03 11.75 -13.66
CA ALA A 55 5.72 11.11 -13.69
C ALA A 55 4.67 12.20 -14.00
N ARG A 56 3.93 12.01 -15.10
CA ARG A 56 2.86 12.90 -15.52
C ARG A 56 1.78 12.97 -14.44
N GLN A 57 1.82 13.99 -13.59
CA GLN A 57 0.65 14.41 -12.84
C GLN A 57 -0.42 14.80 -13.85
N THR A 58 -1.56 14.13 -13.79
CA THR A 58 -2.72 14.51 -14.58
C THR A 58 -3.36 15.70 -13.87
N GLU A 59 -3.10 16.92 -14.33
CA GLU A 59 -3.93 18.07 -14.00
C GLU A 59 -5.33 17.84 -14.60
N LEU A 60 -6.34 17.74 -13.74
CA LEU A 60 -7.74 17.76 -14.10
C LEU A 60 -8.13 19.23 -14.33
N THR A 61 -8.44 19.57 -15.58
CA THR A 61 -9.11 20.83 -15.93
C THR A 61 -10.57 20.78 -15.50
N ASP A 62 -11.05 21.87 -14.90
CA ASP A 62 -12.25 22.00 -14.06
C ASP A 62 -13.61 21.95 -14.80
N GLU A 63 -13.70 21.32 -15.97
CA GLU A 63 -14.90 21.45 -16.86
C GLU A 63 -15.73 20.17 -17.06
N ASP A 64 -15.44 19.06 -16.37
CA ASP A 64 -16.26 17.83 -16.43
C ASP A 64 -16.80 17.41 -15.05
N SER A 65 -17.54 18.32 -14.41
CA SER A 65 -18.31 18.04 -13.20
C SER A 65 -19.69 17.46 -13.53
N GLY A 66 -19.69 16.31 -14.22
CA GLY A 66 -20.89 15.55 -14.57
C GLY A 66 -20.80 14.10 -14.10
N ILE A 67 -21.45 13.77 -12.98
CA ILE A 67 -21.71 12.40 -12.50
C ILE A 67 -20.46 11.59 -12.13
N ILE A 68 -19.70 12.05 -11.13
CA ILE A 68 -18.81 11.15 -10.37
C ILE A 68 -19.65 10.45 -9.31
N SER A 69 -20.34 9.38 -9.72
CA SER A 69 -21.03 8.45 -8.83
C SER A 69 -20.00 7.69 -7.97
N GLY A 70 -19.84 8.10 -6.70
CA GLY A 70 -19.56 7.22 -5.56
C GLY A 70 -18.31 6.35 -5.57
N ARG A 71 -17.33 6.57 -6.45
CA ARG A 71 -16.06 5.84 -6.45
C ARG A 71 -14.90 6.83 -6.49
N ALA A 72 -13.98 6.68 -5.54
CA ALA A 72 -12.72 7.38 -5.37
C ALA A 72 -12.13 7.92 -6.69
N SER A 73 -12.01 9.23 -6.82
CA SER A 73 -11.33 9.88 -7.94
C SER A 73 -9.82 9.66 -7.87
N ILE A 74 -9.25 9.29 -9.02
CA ILE A 74 -7.89 8.80 -9.31
C ILE A 74 -7.65 7.32 -8.94
N GLN A 75 -8.50 6.39 -9.42
CA GLN A 75 -8.12 4.97 -9.41
C GLN A 75 -7.04 4.71 -10.46
N ALA A 76 -5.97 3.99 -10.06
CA ALA A 76 -5.06 3.38 -11.03
C ALA A 76 -5.89 2.57 -12.03
N ILE A 77 -5.69 2.87 -13.32
CA ILE A 77 -6.57 2.40 -14.38
C ILE A 77 -6.58 0.85 -14.49
N THR A 78 -5.44 0.25 -14.18
CA THR A 78 -5.25 -1.18 -13.93
C THR A 78 -4.60 -1.33 -12.57
N LYS A 79 -5.08 -2.27 -11.75
CA LYS A 79 -4.45 -2.61 -10.46
C LYS A 79 -3.97 -4.05 -10.47
N VAL A 80 -2.79 -4.28 -9.92
CA VAL A 80 -2.24 -5.61 -9.65
C VAL A 80 -1.93 -5.69 -8.16
N ASP A 81 -2.51 -6.67 -7.47
CA ASP A 81 -2.23 -6.96 -6.08
C ASP A 81 -1.75 -8.41 -5.92
N VAL A 82 -0.95 -8.69 -4.89
CA VAL A 82 -0.65 -10.07 -4.49
C VAL A 82 -1.86 -10.65 -3.74
N GLY A 83 -2.30 -11.83 -4.13
CA GLY A 83 -3.42 -12.53 -3.51
C GLY A 83 -3.04 -13.05 -2.12
N VAL A 84 -3.97 -12.95 -1.17
CA VAL A 84 -3.72 -13.31 0.25
C VAL A 84 -3.42 -14.80 0.48
N ASN A 85 -3.72 -15.65 -0.49
CA ASN A 85 -3.45 -17.08 -0.44
C ASN A 85 -2.07 -17.45 -0.99
N SER A 86 -1.29 -16.47 -1.47
CA SER A 86 0.02 -16.71 -2.06
C SER A 86 0.99 -17.32 -1.04
N GLN A 87 1.84 -18.23 -1.50
CA GLN A 87 2.89 -18.85 -0.71
C GLN A 87 4.21 -18.16 -1.00
N LEU A 88 4.65 -17.31 -0.08
CA LEU A 88 5.90 -16.52 -0.21
C LEU A 88 7.05 -17.09 0.64
N ILE A 89 6.82 -18.24 1.29
CA ILE A 89 7.83 -18.99 2.04
C ILE A 89 7.72 -20.45 1.60
N GLY A 90 8.85 -21.10 1.34
CA GLY A 90 8.89 -22.51 0.99
C GLY A 90 10.22 -23.18 1.29
N ALA A 91 10.19 -24.50 1.46
CA ALA A 91 11.37 -25.33 1.62
C ALA A 91 11.98 -25.71 0.26
N ARG A 92 13.24 -26.16 0.28
CA ARG A 92 13.93 -26.72 -0.89
C ARG A 92 13.12 -27.84 -1.55
N GLY A 93 12.97 -27.79 -2.87
CA GLY A 93 12.19 -28.77 -3.64
C GLY A 93 10.67 -28.60 -3.53
N GLN A 94 10.17 -27.67 -2.72
CA GLN A 94 8.73 -27.44 -2.55
C GLN A 94 8.17 -26.67 -3.75
N ALA A 95 6.98 -27.10 -4.21
CA ALA A 95 6.17 -26.35 -5.14
C ALA A 95 5.37 -25.26 -4.40
N LEU A 96 5.45 -24.03 -4.89
CA LEU A 96 4.75 -22.86 -4.34
C LEU A 96 3.80 -22.27 -5.37
N GLN A 97 2.70 -21.70 -4.90
CA GLN A 97 1.75 -20.96 -5.72
C GLN A 97 1.65 -19.51 -5.27
N LEU A 98 1.92 -18.60 -6.18
CA LEU A 98 1.69 -17.17 -6.02
C LEU A 98 0.46 -16.80 -6.84
N TYR A 99 -0.38 -15.93 -6.27
CA TYR A 99 -1.55 -15.42 -6.95
C TYR A 99 -1.41 -13.92 -7.15
N PHE A 100 -1.66 -13.46 -8.36
CA PHE A 100 -1.74 -12.03 -8.67
C PHE A 100 -3.17 -11.71 -9.09
N GLU A 101 -3.80 -10.80 -8.37
CA GLU A 101 -5.14 -10.30 -8.65
C GLU A 101 -5.02 -9.08 -9.56
N VAL A 102 -5.53 -9.19 -10.78
CA VAL A 102 -5.51 -8.11 -11.77
C VAL A 102 -6.93 -7.59 -11.94
N THR A 103 -7.13 -6.29 -11.71
CA THR A 103 -8.43 -5.61 -11.84
C THR A 103 -8.38 -4.55 -12.92
N ASN A 104 -9.35 -4.57 -13.82
CA ASN A 104 -9.56 -3.53 -14.83
C ASN A 104 -10.53 -2.46 -14.29
N TYR A 105 -10.04 -1.27 -13.99
CA TYR A 105 -10.88 -0.13 -13.57
C TYR A 105 -11.30 0.79 -14.74
N ARG A 106 -10.94 0.45 -15.98
CA ARG A 106 -11.38 1.18 -17.18
C ARG A 106 -12.87 0.99 -17.41
N GLN A 107 -13.42 1.91 -18.19
CA GLN A 107 -14.79 1.81 -18.72
C GLN A 107 -14.87 0.94 -20.00
N THR A 108 -13.75 0.40 -20.48
CA THR A 108 -13.69 -0.46 -21.67
C THR A 108 -13.04 -1.82 -21.37
N PRO A 109 -13.41 -2.89 -22.11
CA PRO A 109 -12.72 -4.17 -22.01
C PRO A 109 -11.28 -4.07 -22.51
N ILE A 110 -10.34 -4.73 -21.82
CA ILE A 110 -8.91 -4.75 -22.19
C ILE A 110 -8.37 -6.17 -22.16
N THR A 111 -7.57 -6.52 -23.17
CA THR A 111 -6.77 -7.75 -23.19
C THR A 111 -5.41 -7.50 -22.54
N TYR A 112 -5.14 -8.19 -21.44
CA TYR A 112 -3.87 -8.17 -20.75
C TYR A 112 -3.02 -9.38 -21.15
N PHE A 113 -1.73 -9.16 -21.35
CA PHE A 113 -0.73 -10.21 -21.52
C PHE A 113 0.17 -10.23 -20.30
N PHE A 114 0.24 -11.37 -19.62
CA PHE A 114 0.96 -11.48 -18.35
C PHE A 114 2.38 -11.97 -18.57
N ARG A 115 3.31 -11.44 -17.79
CA ARG A 115 4.73 -11.82 -17.79
C ARG A 115 5.20 -11.94 -16.34
N VAL A 116 6.18 -12.82 -16.14
CA VAL A 116 6.83 -13.00 -14.84
C VAL A 116 8.34 -13.06 -15.07
N THR A 117 9.07 -12.30 -14.28
CA THR A 117 10.52 -12.40 -14.16
C THR A 117 10.87 -12.89 -12.76
N ASP A 118 11.88 -13.75 -12.67
CA ASP A 118 12.29 -14.45 -11.46
C ASP A 118 13.83 -14.44 -11.44
N GLU A 119 14.42 -14.10 -10.30
CA GLU A 119 15.87 -13.88 -10.16
C GLU A 119 16.63 -15.18 -9.88
N LEU A 120 16.00 -16.16 -9.21
CA LEU A 120 16.59 -17.47 -8.87
C LEU A 120 16.09 -18.64 -9.74
N ALA A 121 15.31 -18.34 -10.78
CA ALA A 121 14.75 -19.29 -11.74
C ALA A 121 13.87 -20.40 -11.09
N PHE A 122 13.07 -20.04 -10.09
CA PHE A 122 12.08 -20.93 -9.48
C PHE A 122 10.81 -21.09 -10.33
N LEU A 123 10.56 -20.20 -11.29
CA LEU A 123 9.39 -20.16 -12.15
C LEU A 123 9.22 -21.46 -12.94
N ARG A 124 7.98 -21.98 -12.95
CA ARG A 124 7.60 -23.16 -13.73
C ARG A 124 6.48 -22.86 -14.71
N SER A 125 5.44 -22.15 -14.27
CA SER A 125 4.32 -21.82 -15.14
C SER A 125 3.57 -20.58 -14.68
N LEU A 126 2.83 -20.02 -15.63
CA LEU A 126 1.96 -18.87 -15.49
C LEU A 126 0.62 -19.20 -16.15
N ASN A 127 -0.48 -19.08 -15.42
CA ASN A 127 -1.81 -19.38 -15.94
C ASN A 127 -2.90 -18.46 -15.35
N PRO A 128 -3.73 -17.82 -16.18
CA PRO A 128 -3.62 -17.73 -17.64
C PRO A 128 -2.41 -16.88 -18.06
N GLY A 129 -1.92 -17.06 -19.29
CA GLY A 129 -0.88 -16.18 -19.86
C GLY A 129 -1.43 -14.88 -20.43
N GLN A 130 -2.73 -14.83 -20.75
CA GLN A 130 -3.44 -13.65 -21.23
C GLN A 130 -4.94 -13.77 -20.93
N VAL A 131 -5.64 -12.64 -20.83
CA VAL A 131 -7.10 -12.63 -20.66
C VAL A 131 -7.68 -11.27 -21.03
N THR A 132 -8.91 -11.25 -21.54
CA THR A 132 -9.69 -10.02 -21.73
C THR A 132 -10.59 -9.78 -20.52
N LEU A 133 -10.41 -8.64 -19.84
CA LEU A 133 -11.20 -8.25 -18.68
C LEU A 133 -12.18 -7.14 -19.03
N ASN A 134 -13.45 -7.36 -18.69
CA ASN A 134 -14.48 -6.34 -18.76
C ASN A 134 -14.26 -5.22 -17.72
N PRO A 135 -14.89 -4.05 -17.89
CA PRO A 135 -14.90 -2.99 -16.90
C PRO A 135 -15.27 -3.47 -15.51
N GLY A 136 -14.43 -3.19 -14.51
CA GLY A 136 -14.61 -3.59 -13.12
C GLY A 136 -14.36 -5.08 -12.82
N ALA A 137 -14.04 -5.89 -13.83
CA ALA A 137 -13.76 -7.31 -13.63
C ALA A 137 -12.35 -7.53 -13.08
N SER A 138 -12.20 -8.60 -12.32
CA SER A 138 -10.91 -9.05 -11.78
C SER A 138 -10.64 -10.50 -12.16
N VAL A 139 -9.36 -10.85 -12.29
CA VAL A 139 -8.90 -12.23 -12.54
C VAL A 139 -7.77 -12.56 -11.58
N LEU A 140 -7.73 -13.83 -11.17
CA LEU A 140 -6.63 -14.38 -10.41
C LEU A 140 -5.66 -15.09 -11.36
N VAL A 141 -4.42 -14.62 -11.45
CA VAL A 141 -3.36 -15.24 -12.23
C VAL A 141 -2.48 -16.06 -11.30
N THR A 142 -2.32 -17.34 -11.61
CA THR A 142 -1.54 -18.28 -10.82
C THR A 142 -0.14 -18.40 -11.40
N VAL A 143 0.86 -18.19 -10.56
CA VAL A 143 2.28 -18.36 -10.87
C VAL A 143 2.78 -19.54 -10.04
N ALA A 144 3.15 -20.63 -10.71
CA ALA A 144 3.70 -21.80 -10.06
C ALA A 144 5.24 -21.72 -10.04
N LEU A 145 5.80 -21.88 -8.84
CA LEU A 145 7.23 -21.91 -8.60
C LEU A 145 7.64 -23.26 -8.01
N VAL A 146 8.88 -23.66 -8.20
CA VAL A 146 9.51 -24.76 -7.46
C VAL A 146 10.87 -24.29 -6.97
N VAL A 147 11.02 -24.20 -5.65
CA VAL A 147 12.29 -23.85 -5.01
C VAL A 147 13.30 -24.94 -5.37
N THR A 148 14.47 -24.56 -5.89
CA THR A 148 15.46 -25.56 -6.29
C THR A 148 15.98 -26.34 -5.07
N PRO A 149 16.26 -27.65 -5.20
CA PRO A 149 16.82 -28.44 -4.08
C PRO A 149 18.16 -27.92 -3.56
N THR A 150 18.88 -27.17 -4.39
CA THR A 150 20.18 -26.56 -4.09
C THR A 150 20.07 -25.12 -3.59
N ALA A 151 18.87 -24.56 -3.44
CA ALA A 151 18.69 -23.20 -2.97
C ALA A 151 19.24 -23.02 -1.54
N GLU A 152 19.92 -21.91 -1.29
CA GLU A 152 20.43 -21.59 0.04
C GLU A 152 19.29 -21.20 0.99
N ILE A 153 19.30 -21.73 2.22
CA ILE A 153 18.31 -21.35 3.23
C ILE A 153 18.51 -19.87 3.60
N GLY A 154 17.43 -19.11 3.66
CA GLY A 154 17.43 -17.68 3.92
C GLY A 154 17.62 -16.82 2.67
N SER A 155 17.94 -17.43 1.52
CA SER A 155 17.92 -16.70 0.23
C SER A 155 16.50 -16.24 -0.10
N ARG A 156 16.42 -15.13 -0.84
CA ARG A 156 15.16 -14.50 -1.24
C ARG A 156 15.16 -14.32 -2.75
N ASP A 157 14.19 -14.91 -3.42
CA ASP A 157 13.93 -14.72 -4.84
C ASP A 157 12.94 -13.58 -5.06
N LYS A 158 13.23 -12.67 -5.99
CA LYS A 158 12.34 -11.58 -6.36
C LYS A 158 11.51 -11.96 -7.59
N VAL A 159 10.27 -12.39 -7.34
CA VAL A 159 9.33 -12.66 -8.42
C VAL A 159 8.61 -11.37 -8.77
N THR A 160 8.75 -10.91 -10.01
CA THR A 160 8.07 -9.72 -10.52
C THR A 160 7.07 -10.11 -11.58
N PHE A 161 5.79 -9.90 -11.27
CA PHE A 161 4.70 -10.04 -12.21
C PHE A 161 4.45 -8.71 -12.92
N SER A 162 4.15 -8.75 -14.21
CA SER A 162 3.76 -7.57 -14.96
C SER A 162 2.66 -7.86 -15.98
N THR A 163 1.82 -6.84 -16.20
CA THR A 163 0.94 -6.77 -17.36
C THR A 163 1.68 -6.11 -18.52
N THR A 164 1.35 -6.50 -19.75
CA THR A 164 1.81 -5.85 -20.98
C THR A 164 0.63 -5.65 -21.92
N GLY A 165 0.74 -4.69 -22.86
CA GLY A 165 -0.35 -4.27 -23.75
C GLY A 165 -0.57 -2.76 -23.68
N VAL A 166 -1.80 -2.36 -23.31
CA VAL A 166 -2.16 -0.93 -23.17
C VAL A 166 -1.49 -0.29 -21.95
N ASP A 167 -1.40 -1.03 -20.84
CA ASP A 167 -0.75 -0.60 -19.60
C ASP A 167 0.34 -1.60 -19.19
N THR A 168 1.45 -1.07 -18.70
CA THR A 168 2.48 -1.87 -18.02
C THR A 168 2.43 -1.57 -16.53
N VAL A 169 1.80 -2.46 -15.77
CA VAL A 169 1.75 -2.41 -14.30
C VAL A 169 2.48 -3.64 -13.78
N SER A 170 3.39 -3.44 -12.83
CA SER A 170 4.15 -4.51 -12.21
C SER A 170 3.96 -4.55 -10.70
N GLN A 171 4.00 -5.76 -10.16
CA GLN A 171 3.97 -6.02 -8.73
C GLN A 171 4.98 -7.12 -8.43
N SER A 172 5.86 -6.87 -7.47
CA SER A 172 6.89 -7.84 -7.07
C SER A 172 6.53 -8.50 -5.73
N ALA A 173 7.05 -9.69 -5.51
CA ALA A 173 6.97 -10.43 -4.26
C ALA A 173 8.32 -11.12 -3.96
N TRP A 174 8.73 -11.11 -2.69
CA TRP A 174 9.87 -11.88 -2.20
C TRP A 174 9.42 -13.28 -1.84
N VAL A 175 10.02 -14.28 -2.45
CA VAL A 175 9.86 -15.69 -2.08
C VAL A 175 11.08 -16.09 -1.25
N THR A 176 10.87 -16.41 0.02
CA THR A 176 11.96 -16.72 0.95
C THR A 176 12.13 -18.22 1.08
N VAL A 177 13.36 -18.70 0.89
CA VAL A 177 13.72 -20.10 1.07
C VAL A 177 13.90 -20.37 2.56
N SER A 178 13.15 -21.33 3.07
CA SER A 178 13.18 -21.76 4.48
C SER A 178 13.63 -23.22 4.59
N ASP A 179 13.86 -23.67 5.82
CA ASP A 179 13.98 -25.09 6.10
C ASP A 179 12.59 -25.77 6.08
N SER A 180 12.53 -27.06 6.39
CA SER A 180 11.25 -27.77 6.46
C SER A 180 10.37 -27.36 7.65
N ALA A 181 10.91 -26.64 8.65
CA ALA A 181 10.14 -26.11 9.76
C ALA A 181 9.46 -24.77 9.40
N GLY A 182 9.93 -24.10 8.34
CA GLY A 182 9.39 -22.83 7.87
C GLY A 182 9.88 -21.64 8.70
N LEU A 183 9.24 -20.49 8.51
CA LEU A 183 9.45 -19.31 9.37
C LEU A 183 8.25 -19.18 10.30
N ALA A 184 8.47 -19.30 11.60
CA ALA A 184 7.44 -19.10 12.60
C ALA A 184 7.29 -17.60 12.88
N ASP A 185 6.11 -17.06 12.60
CA ASP A 185 5.74 -15.68 12.91
C ASP A 185 4.25 -15.64 13.26
N SER A 186 3.96 -15.10 14.45
CA SER A 186 2.60 -14.94 14.98
C SER A 186 2.27 -13.48 15.28
N THR A 187 3.19 -12.57 14.93
CA THR A 187 3.09 -11.15 15.21
C THR A 187 2.24 -10.49 14.14
N ARG A 188 1.22 -9.75 14.56
CA ARG A 188 0.36 -9.03 13.61
C ARG A 188 1.09 -7.82 13.04
N PRO A 189 0.84 -7.46 11.76
CA PRO A 189 1.43 -6.27 11.15
C PRO A 189 1.00 -5.02 11.93
N SER A 190 1.94 -4.09 12.07
CA SER A 190 1.66 -2.75 12.58
C SER A 190 0.94 -1.95 11.50
N LEU A 191 -0.17 -1.30 11.88
CA LEU A 191 -1.03 -0.54 10.98
C LEU A 191 -1.44 0.76 11.66
N TRP A 192 -1.15 1.89 11.03
CA TRP A 192 -1.50 3.21 11.52
C TRP A 192 -1.91 4.12 10.35
N TYR A 193 -2.45 5.28 10.68
CA TYR A 193 -3.07 6.15 9.69
C TYR A 193 -3.04 7.62 10.12
N THR A 194 -3.18 8.49 9.14
CA THR A 194 -3.40 9.92 9.34
C THR A 194 -4.49 10.41 8.38
N TYR A 195 -5.46 11.17 8.89
CA TYR A 195 -6.40 11.86 8.01
C TYR A 195 -5.70 13.05 7.36
N SER A 196 -5.63 13.04 6.04
CA SER A 196 -5.14 14.19 5.27
C SER A 196 -6.26 15.23 5.09
N SER A 197 -7.51 14.79 4.95
CA SER A 197 -8.69 15.65 5.00
C SER A 197 -9.89 14.93 5.61
N ARG A 198 -10.85 15.69 6.14
CA ARG A 198 -12.05 15.18 6.82
C ARG A 198 -13.33 15.82 6.26
N CYS A 199 -14.48 15.21 6.59
CA CYS A 199 -15.81 15.67 6.19
C CYS A 199 -16.45 16.63 7.21
N GLU A 200 -15.66 17.52 7.79
CA GLU A 200 -16.11 18.47 8.81
C GLU A 200 -17.28 19.32 8.30
N GLY A 201 -18.40 19.29 9.01
CA GLY A 201 -19.63 20.01 8.61
C GLY A 201 -20.31 19.48 7.34
N ARG A 202 -19.85 18.36 6.76
CA ARG A 202 -20.32 17.78 5.49
C ARG A 202 -20.89 16.37 5.67
N SER A 203 -21.68 16.18 6.73
CA SER A 203 -22.24 14.88 7.12
C SER A 203 -23.70 14.66 6.66
N THR A 204 -24.33 15.66 6.05
CA THR A 204 -25.71 15.54 5.55
C THR A 204 -25.74 15.22 4.04
N PRO A 205 -26.79 14.55 3.53
CA PRO A 205 -26.89 14.24 2.09
C PRO A 205 -26.75 15.47 1.17
N ALA A 206 -27.25 16.63 1.61
CA ALA A 206 -27.14 17.89 0.86
C ALA A 206 -25.73 18.48 0.84
N THR A 207 -24.90 18.21 1.85
CA THR A 207 -23.58 18.83 2.03
C THR A 207 -22.41 17.90 1.72
N CYS A 208 -22.65 16.58 1.64
CA CYS A 208 -21.61 15.59 1.32
C CYS A 208 -21.35 15.45 -0.19
N THR A 209 -22.31 15.87 -1.02
CA THR A 209 -22.22 15.77 -2.49
C THR A 209 -21.08 16.63 -3.01
N GLY A 210 -20.18 16.05 -3.82
CA GLY A 210 -18.99 16.74 -4.33
C GLY A 210 -17.86 16.94 -3.31
N ALA A 211 -18.06 16.55 -2.05
CA ALA A 211 -17.03 16.60 -1.03
C ALA A 211 -16.32 15.25 -0.86
N PHE A 212 -15.02 15.30 -0.61
CA PHE A 212 -14.16 14.13 -0.48
C PHE A 212 -13.30 14.24 0.77
N TRP A 213 -12.94 13.07 1.31
CA TRP A 213 -11.97 12.94 2.39
C TRP A 213 -10.84 12.01 1.97
N THR A 214 -9.67 12.24 2.57
CA THR A 214 -8.45 11.50 2.25
C THR A 214 -7.76 11.00 3.50
N LEU A 215 -7.22 9.79 3.38
CA LEU A 215 -6.56 9.05 4.44
C LEU A 215 -5.22 8.55 3.92
N GLU A 216 -4.17 8.74 4.70
CA GLU A 216 -2.91 8.05 4.51
C GLU A 216 -2.83 6.89 5.49
N VAL A 217 -2.47 5.72 4.98
CA VAL A 217 -2.30 4.48 5.72
C VAL A 217 -0.84 4.08 5.60
N MET A 218 -0.28 3.66 6.72
CA MET A 218 1.06 3.13 6.80
C MET A 218 1.00 1.78 7.50
N ALA A 219 1.65 0.79 6.90
CA ALA A 219 1.72 -0.56 7.44
C ALA A 219 3.15 -1.07 7.40
N ARG A 220 3.51 -1.88 8.39
CA ARG A 220 4.82 -2.51 8.47
C ARG A 220 4.72 -3.83 9.22
N ASP A 221 5.42 -4.83 8.70
CA ASP A 221 5.72 -6.04 9.45
C ASP A 221 7.22 -6.28 9.41
N TRP A 222 7.85 -6.52 10.57
CA TRP A 222 9.30 -6.61 10.68
C TRP A 222 9.80 -8.07 10.76
N GLU A 223 8.92 -9.03 11.04
CA GLU A 223 9.28 -10.44 11.16
C GLU A 223 9.37 -11.08 9.77
N THR A 224 8.23 -11.37 9.13
CA THR A 224 8.19 -12.01 7.80
C THR A 224 7.92 -11.05 6.65
N GLY A 225 7.49 -9.83 6.98
CA GLY A 225 7.30 -8.74 6.03
C GLY A 225 5.84 -8.59 5.58
N LEU A 226 5.53 -7.41 5.09
CA LEU A 226 4.18 -7.04 4.68
C LEU A 226 3.85 -7.61 3.30
N MET A 227 2.74 -8.35 3.19
CA MET A 227 2.27 -8.92 1.93
C MET A 227 1.37 -7.96 1.15
N ARG A 228 0.33 -7.41 1.77
CA ARG A 228 -0.67 -6.55 1.11
C ARG A 228 -1.38 -5.64 2.09
N ILE A 229 -1.79 -4.47 1.60
CA ILE A 229 -2.81 -3.62 2.24
C ILE A 229 -4.06 -3.61 1.35
N SER A 230 -5.22 -3.71 1.97
CA SER A 230 -6.51 -3.69 1.28
C SER A 230 -7.49 -2.77 1.99
N SER A 231 -8.51 -2.32 1.27
CA SER A 231 -9.58 -1.50 1.82
C SER A 231 -10.95 -2.03 1.42
N SER A 232 -11.93 -1.85 2.30
CA SER A 232 -13.35 -2.05 2.04
C SER A 232 -14.09 -0.77 2.43
N PRO A 233 -14.69 -0.02 1.48
CA PRO A 233 -14.71 -0.26 0.03
C PRO A 233 -13.33 -0.22 -0.65
N ALA A 234 -13.22 -0.89 -1.80
CA ALA A 234 -11.98 -0.89 -2.59
C ALA A 234 -11.66 0.51 -3.12
N GLY A 235 -10.41 0.93 -3.01
CA GLY A 235 -9.96 2.25 -3.47
C GLY A 235 -8.60 2.69 -2.95
N LEU A 236 -7.90 1.83 -2.21
CA LEU A 236 -6.57 2.12 -1.68
C LEU A 236 -5.51 2.03 -2.78
N LEU A 237 -4.64 3.03 -2.80
CA LEU A 237 -3.59 3.23 -3.81
C LEU A 237 -2.25 3.35 -3.10
N TYR A 238 -1.27 2.54 -3.50
CA TYR A 238 0.07 2.65 -2.95
C TYR A 238 0.74 3.94 -3.43
N LYS A 239 1.35 4.70 -2.52
CA LYS A 239 2.09 5.92 -2.87
C LYS A 239 3.35 5.60 -3.69
N THR A 240 3.96 4.46 -3.39
CA THR A 240 5.12 3.92 -4.08
C THR A 240 4.92 2.43 -4.30
N PRO A 241 5.29 1.87 -5.47
CA PRO A 241 5.35 0.42 -5.63
C PRO A 241 6.24 -0.19 -4.55
N PHE A 242 5.82 -1.32 -3.99
CA PHE A 242 6.59 -2.05 -3.01
C PHE A 242 6.63 -3.54 -3.40
N THR A 243 7.61 -4.26 -2.86
CA THR A 243 7.71 -5.71 -3.04
C THR A 243 7.03 -6.40 -1.87
N ALA A 244 6.07 -7.29 -2.12
CA ALA A 244 5.42 -8.08 -1.07
C ALA A 244 6.45 -8.91 -0.30
N GLY A 245 6.29 -9.00 1.02
CA GLY A 245 7.30 -9.52 1.95
C GLY A 245 8.38 -8.49 2.32
N THR A 246 8.24 -7.21 1.97
CA THR A 246 9.16 -6.18 2.48
C THR A 246 8.99 -5.97 3.98
N ARG A 247 10.09 -5.71 4.68
CA ARG A 247 10.09 -5.33 6.10
C ARG A 247 10.06 -3.82 6.32
N ASP A 248 10.14 -3.07 5.22
CA ASP A 248 10.05 -1.63 5.22
C ASP A 248 8.60 -1.18 5.36
N GLU A 249 8.44 0.06 5.78
CA GLU A 249 7.13 0.69 5.87
C GLU A 249 6.55 0.92 4.48
N VAL A 250 5.30 0.50 4.29
CA VAL A 250 4.55 0.69 3.05
C VAL A 250 3.45 1.72 3.27
N ARG A 251 3.36 2.68 2.36
CA ARG A 251 2.40 3.80 2.42
C ARG A 251 1.38 3.70 1.31
N ALA A 252 0.13 3.95 1.68
CA ALA A 252 -0.98 4.02 0.74
C ALA A 252 -1.90 5.19 1.07
N SER A 253 -2.59 5.70 0.06
CA SER A 253 -3.66 6.68 0.20
C SER A 253 -5.01 6.05 -0.12
N TYR A 254 -6.03 6.52 0.56
CA TYR A 254 -7.43 6.21 0.27
C TYR A 254 -8.20 7.52 0.18
N THR A 255 -9.03 7.64 -0.86
CA THR A 255 -9.90 8.79 -1.09
C THR A 255 -11.32 8.30 -1.25
N ALA A 256 -12.28 8.93 -0.59
CA ALA A 256 -13.69 8.61 -0.79
C ALA A 256 -14.56 9.86 -0.65
N SER A 257 -15.80 9.76 -1.13
CA SER A 257 -16.78 10.82 -0.95
C SER A 257 -17.18 10.91 0.52
N CYS A 258 -17.49 12.11 0.99
CA CYS A 258 -18.07 12.32 2.31
C CYS A 258 -19.43 11.65 2.52
N CYS A 259 -20.12 11.26 1.43
CA CYS A 259 -21.34 10.45 1.52
C CYS A 259 -21.04 8.96 1.87
N GLN A 260 -19.78 8.55 1.79
CA GLN A 260 -19.26 7.26 2.30
C GLN A 260 -18.16 7.54 3.33
N PRO A 261 -18.54 7.82 4.60
CA PRO A 261 -17.58 8.27 5.62
C PRO A 261 -16.74 7.14 6.22
N ARG A 262 -17.02 5.87 5.88
CA ARG A 262 -16.44 4.70 6.54
C ARG A 262 -15.55 3.91 5.60
N VAL A 263 -14.41 3.46 6.12
CA VAL A 263 -13.53 2.50 5.46
C VAL A 263 -12.99 1.50 6.48
N THR A 264 -12.88 0.24 6.08
CA THR A 264 -12.09 -0.77 6.78
C THR A 264 -10.79 -0.97 6.02
N VAL A 265 -9.67 -0.78 6.67
CA VAL A 265 -8.34 -1.02 6.09
C VAL A 265 -7.74 -2.25 6.74
N THR A 266 -7.25 -3.19 5.94
CA THR A 266 -6.69 -4.46 6.41
C THR A 266 -5.31 -4.69 5.83
N ALA A 267 -4.33 -4.95 6.69
CA ALA A 267 -2.98 -5.35 6.36
C ALA A 267 -2.77 -6.84 6.61
N TYR A 268 -2.05 -7.50 5.70
CA TYR A 268 -1.67 -8.91 5.75
C TYR A 268 -0.15 -8.99 5.69
N ASP A 269 0.45 -9.80 6.55
CA ASP A 269 1.85 -10.21 6.41
C ASP A 269 1.98 -11.49 5.56
N VAL A 270 3.22 -11.95 5.40
CA VAL A 270 3.54 -13.18 4.67
C VAL A 270 3.10 -14.45 5.41
N SER A 271 3.11 -14.42 6.74
CA SER A 271 2.73 -15.56 7.61
C SER A 271 1.23 -15.66 7.88
N ARG A 272 0.43 -14.82 7.23
CA ARG A 272 -1.04 -14.73 7.30
C ARG A 272 -1.57 -14.16 8.61
N ASN A 273 -0.77 -13.43 9.40
CA ASN A 273 -1.34 -12.60 10.45
C ASN A 273 -1.97 -11.34 9.84
N VAL A 274 -3.05 -10.90 10.49
CA VAL A 274 -3.93 -9.86 9.94
C VAL A 274 -4.17 -8.78 10.98
N ARG A 275 -4.15 -7.53 10.52
CA ARG A 275 -4.57 -6.37 11.30
C ARG A 275 -5.54 -5.53 10.50
N SER A 276 -6.69 -5.20 11.11
CA SER A 276 -7.69 -4.31 10.51
C SER A 276 -7.93 -3.07 11.37
N LEU A 277 -8.23 -1.96 10.71
CA LEU A 277 -8.71 -0.72 11.31
C LEU A 277 -10.04 -0.34 10.69
N ASN A 278 -11.03 -0.06 11.54
CA ASN A 278 -12.32 0.50 11.13
C ASN A 278 -12.26 2.00 11.37
N LEU A 279 -12.40 2.77 10.30
CA LEU A 279 -12.23 4.21 10.33
C LEU A 279 -13.53 4.87 9.90
N ASP A 280 -13.96 5.87 10.66
CA ASP A 280 -15.08 6.75 10.32
C ASP A 280 -14.56 8.19 10.35
N VAL A 281 -14.67 8.90 9.24
CA VAL A 281 -14.19 10.28 9.13
C VAL A 281 -15.09 11.28 9.87
N THR A 282 -16.34 10.89 10.16
CA THR A 282 -17.28 11.72 10.95
C THR A 282 -16.98 11.70 12.44
N ASP A 283 -16.21 10.72 12.89
CA ASP A 283 -15.74 10.60 14.24
C ASP A 283 -14.64 11.65 14.49
N ILE A 284 -15.06 12.81 15.00
CA ILE A 284 -14.18 13.86 15.53
C ILE A 284 -13.68 13.39 16.90
N TRP A 285 -12.78 12.42 16.91
CA TRP A 285 -11.98 12.13 18.09
C TRP A 285 -10.85 13.13 18.18
N LEU A 286 -10.79 13.84 19.31
CA LEU A 286 -9.62 14.63 19.68
C LEU A 286 -8.42 13.68 19.72
N ASN A 287 -7.35 14.02 19.00
CA ASN A 287 -6.08 13.34 19.15
C ASN A 287 -5.54 13.55 20.59
N ASP A 288 -4.59 12.73 21.03
CA ASP A 288 -4.00 12.84 22.37
C ASP A 288 -3.52 14.28 22.68
N ALA A 289 -2.98 14.96 21.66
CA ALA A 289 -2.59 16.37 21.74
C ALA A 289 -3.78 17.32 21.99
N GLY A 290 -4.92 17.09 21.34
CA GLY A 290 -6.15 17.85 21.53
C GLY A 290 -6.75 17.63 22.91
N ILE A 291 -6.74 16.39 23.40
CA ILE A 291 -7.13 16.07 24.78
C ILE A 291 -6.20 16.82 25.76
N ALA A 292 -4.89 16.75 25.56
CA ALA A 292 -3.92 17.44 26.39
C ALA A 292 -4.12 18.97 26.39
N ALA A 293 -4.40 19.58 25.23
CA ALA A 293 -4.65 21.01 25.10
C ALA A 293 -5.93 21.45 25.85
N VAL A 294 -7.02 20.69 25.72
CA VAL A 294 -8.26 20.95 26.46
C VAL A 294 -8.02 20.82 27.96
N VAL A 295 -7.34 19.76 28.40
CA VAL A 295 -7.04 19.54 29.83
C VAL A 295 -6.14 20.65 30.38
N LEU A 296 -5.09 21.05 29.67
CA LEU A 296 -4.20 22.13 30.08
C LEU A 296 -4.94 23.47 30.13
N GLY A 297 -5.81 23.76 29.15
CA GLY A 297 -6.65 24.95 29.14
C GLY A 297 -7.57 25.02 30.35
N VAL A 298 -8.22 23.91 30.72
CA VAL A 298 -9.07 23.82 31.91
C VAL A 298 -8.26 24.02 33.19
N LEU A 299 -7.08 23.39 33.31
CA LEU A 299 -6.21 23.56 34.47
C LEU A 299 -5.72 25.01 34.64
N LEU A 300 -5.34 25.67 33.55
CA LEU A 300 -4.90 27.07 33.56
C LEU A 300 -6.06 28.00 33.94
N PHE A 301 -7.27 27.74 33.42
CA PHE A 301 -8.46 28.50 33.79
C PHE A 301 -8.78 28.41 35.28
N ILE A 302 -8.69 27.21 35.88
CA ILE A 302 -8.85 27.01 37.33
C ILE A 302 -7.79 27.77 38.11
N ALA A 303 -6.52 27.71 37.68
CA ALA A 303 -5.43 28.44 38.33
C ALA A 303 -5.65 29.97 38.30
N LEU A 304 -6.17 30.50 37.18
CA LEU A 304 -6.49 31.92 37.04
C LEU A 304 -7.61 32.35 38.00
N ILE A 305 -8.66 31.53 38.15
CA ILE A 305 -9.73 31.79 39.13
C ILE A 305 -9.16 31.84 40.55
N ILE A 306 -8.30 30.89 40.93
CA ILE A 306 -7.66 30.87 42.26
C ILE A 306 -6.83 32.14 42.48
N LEU A 307 -6.03 32.54 41.50
CA LEU A 307 -5.20 33.74 41.58
C LEU A 307 -6.06 35.01 41.73
N LEU A 308 -7.16 35.10 40.99
CA LEU A 308 -8.11 36.22 41.09
C LEU A 308 -8.73 36.31 42.49
N VAL A 309 -9.15 35.18 43.08
CA VAL A 309 -9.66 35.13 44.46
C VAL A 309 -8.59 35.57 45.46
N LEU A 310 -7.34 35.12 45.29
CA LEU A 310 -6.22 35.54 46.14
C LEU A 310 -5.93 37.04 45.99
N LEU A 311 -5.98 37.60 44.78
CA LEU A 311 -5.82 39.04 44.53
C LEU A 311 -6.93 39.84 45.18
N ILE A 312 -8.20 39.41 45.07
CA ILE A 312 -9.32 40.07 45.76
C ILE A 312 -9.12 40.02 47.27
N ARG A 313 -8.77 38.84 47.83
CA ARG A 313 -8.48 38.68 49.26
C ARG A 313 -7.34 39.60 49.71
N TYR A 314 -6.27 39.69 48.91
CA TYR A 314 -5.13 40.55 49.17
C TYR A 314 -5.51 42.03 49.12
N CYS A 315 -6.24 42.47 48.10
CA CYS A 315 -6.74 43.83 47.97
C CYS A 315 -7.69 44.23 49.13
N ILE A 316 -8.56 43.32 49.57
CA ILE A 316 -9.44 43.54 50.74
C ILE A 316 -8.60 43.62 52.02
N ARG A 317 -7.63 42.73 52.22
CA ARG A 317 -6.76 42.74 53.40
C ARG A 317 -5.93 44.02 53.47
N LYS A 318 -5.35 44.46 52.35
CA LYS A 318 -4.59 45.72 52.24
C LYS A 318 -5.49 46.93 52.51
N ARG A 319 -6.71 46.99 51.94
CA ARG A 319 -7.68 48.07 52.22
C ARG A 319 -8.11 48.13 53.69
N ARG A 320 -8.22 46.99 54.39
CA ARG A 320 -8.53 46.99 55.83
C ARG A 320 -7.42 47.61 56.67
N GLN A 321 -6.15 47.42 56.29
CA GLN A 321 -5.01 48.05 56.95
C GLN A 321 -4.92 49.56 56.70
N SER A 322 -5.52 50.07 55.61
CA SER A 322 -5.51 51.52 55.27
C SER A 322 -6.66 52.32 55.89
N LYS A 323 -7.55 51.69 56.68
CA LYS A 323 -8.74 52.33 57.27
C LYS A 323 -8.58 52.75 58.74
N GLU A 324 -7.37 52.72 59.29
CA GLU A 324 -7.05 53.42 60.55
C GLU A 324 -6.71 54.89 60.26
N LEU A 325 -7.75 55.70 60.02
CA LEU A 325 -7.65 57.16 60.16
C LEU A 325 -8.48 57.53 61.40
N PRO A 326 -7.92 58.27 62.37
CA PRO A 326 -8.61 58.56 63.63
C PRO A 326 -9.85 59.41 63.38
N ILE A 327 -10.98 58.96 63.93
CA ILE A 327 -12.23 59.72 64.01
C ILE A 327 -11.99 60.88 64.96
N TYR A 328 -11.81 62.10 64.44
CA TYR A 328 -11.90 63.31 65.27
C TYR A 328 -13.38 63.57 65.59
N ARG A 329 -13.71 63.36 66.86
CA ARG A 329 -15.01 63.67 67.48
C ARG A 329 -14.78 64.88 68.40
N GLY A 330 -15.48 65.97 68.10
CA GLY A 330 -15.65 67.18 68.92
C GLY A 330 -16.48 68.15 68.08
N GLY A 331 -17.74 68.48 68.36
CA GLY A 331 -18.31 68.92 69.64
C GLY A 331 -17.82 70.36 69.87
N GLU A 332 -18.60 71.44 69.84
CA GLU A 332 -20.04 71.71 69.80
C GLU A 332 -20.26 73.17 69.27
N PRO A 333 -21.52 73.64 69.09
CA PRO A 333 -21.89 74.83 68.32
C PRO A 333 -22.14 76.10 69.15
N ILE A 334 -22.61 77.16 68.45
CA ILE A 334 -23.33 78.38 68.90
C ILE A 334 -22.51 79.69 68.85
N GLY A 335 -23.05 80.66 68.11
CA GLY A 335 -22.57 82.05 68.17
C GLY A 335 -23.19 82.98 67.13
N SER A 336 -24.50 83.21 67.22
CA SER A 336 -25.22 84.32 66.57
C SER A 336 -24.47 85.65 66.70
N ARG A 337 -24.34 86.41 65.60
CA ARG A 337 -24.43 87.88 65.69
C ARG A 337 -24.93 88.53 64.40
N ARG A 338 -26.11 89.12 64.56
CA ARG A 338 -26.82 90.07 63.72
C ARG A 338 -26.17 91.46 63.82
N THR A 339 -26.58 92.36 62.93
CA THR A 339 -26.34 93.82 62.82
C THR A 339 -25.13 94.21 61.96
N LYS A 340 -25.22 95.15 61.02
CA LYS A 340 -26.26 96.10 60.62
C LYS A 340 -26.09 96.43 59.14
#